data_AF-A0A2Z4U7B5-F1
#
_entry.id   AF-A0A2Z4U7B5-F1
#
_cell.length_a   1.000
_cell.length_b   1.000
_cell.length_c   1.000
_cell.angle_alpha   90.00
_cell.angle_beta   90.00
_cell.angle_gamma   90.00
#
_symmetry.space_group_name_H-M   'P 1'
#
loop_
_entity.id
_entity.type
_entity.pdbx_description
1 polymer ?
#
loop_
_entity_poly.entity_id
_entity_poly.type
_entity_poly.pdbx_seq_one_letter_code
_entity_poly.pdbx_strand_id
1 'polypeptide(L)' 'MFTGCRIEQAKKLLRETNLSQGEISIMVGYTSEFHFSRKFKETVGLSPNKFRKGM' A
#
# COMPACT_ATOMS: atom_id res chain seq x y z
N MET A 1 1.69 10.30 -17.32
CA MET A 1 1.54 8.88 -16.90
C MET A 1 1.69 8.82 -15.39
N PHE A 2 0.58 8.62 -14.64
CA PHE A 2 0.51 8.78 -13.18
C PHE A 2 0.77 7.48 -12.39
N THR A 3 1.75 6.67 -12.78
CA THR A 3 1.96 5.34 -12.16
C THR A 3 2.53 5.42 -10.74
N GLY A 4 3.00 6.60 -10.30
CA GLY A 4 3.49 6.86 -8.93
C GLY A 4 2.40 7.13 -7.88
N CYS A 5 1.25 7.68 -8.27
CA CYS A 5 0.25 8.14 -7.30
C CYS A 5 -0.39 7.02 -6.46
N ARG A 6 -0.53 5.80 -6.99
CA ARG A 6 -1.23 4.71 -6.27
C ARG A 6 -0.48 4.27 -5.01
N ILE A 7 0.83 4.08 -5.11
CA ILE A 7 1.65 3.68 -3.96
C ILE A 7 1.81 4.84 -2.98
N GLU A 8 1.94 6.07 -3.46
CA GLU A 8 1.96 7.25 -2.58
C GLU A 8 0.64 7.43 -1.81
N GLN A 9 -0.50 7.24 -2.49
CA GLN A 9 -1.81 7.26 -1.84
C GLN A 9 -1.94 6.11 -0.83
N ALA A 10 -1.44 4.92 -1.16
CA ALA A 10 -1.39 3.81 -0.21
C ALA A 10 -0.54 4.14 1.02
N LYS A 11 0.63 4.80 0.86
CA LYS A 11 1.47 5.25 1.99
C LYS A 11 0.73 6.24 2.88
N LYS A 12 -0.01 7.18 2.29
CA LYS A 12 -0.86 8.12 3.02
C LYS A 12 -1.93 7.37 3.81
N LEU A 13 -2.68 6.49 3.16
CA LEU A 13 -3.73 5.69 3.79
C LEU A 13 -3.16 4.81 4.92
N LEU A 14 -1.98 4.22 4.76
CA LEU A 14 -1.32 3.43 5.80
C LEU A 14 -0.90 4.25 7.04
N ARG A 15 -0.69 5.55 6.88
CA ARG A 15 -0.32 6.47 7.97
C ARG A 15 -1.52 7.17 8.60
N GLU A 16 -2.45 7.62 7.77
CA GLU A 16 -3.63 8.40 8.17
C GLU A 16 -4.78 7.49 8.63
N THR A 17 -4.80 6.23 8.22
CA THR A 17 -5.89 5.29 8.54
C THR A 17 -5.37 4.01 9.18
N ASN A 18 -6.24 3.35 9.93
CA ASN A 18 -6.00 2.02 10.49
C ASN A 18 -6.55 0.90 9.58
N LEU A 19 -6.68 1.14 8.27
CA LEU A 19 -7.25 0.19 7.32
C LEU A 19 -6.31 -0.99 7.05
N SER A 20 -6.90 -2.15 6.84
CA SER A 20 -6.19 -3.39 6.53
C SER A 20 -5.54 -3.33 5.14
N GLN A 21 -4.56 -4.20 4.91
CA GLN A 21 -3.85 -4.27 3.64
C GLN A 21 -4.80 -4.59 2.45
N GLY A 22 -5.76 -5.48 2.65
CA GLY A 22 -6.87 -5.70 1.73
C GLY A 22 -7.66 -4.43 1.39
N GLU A 23 -8.14 -3.69 2.38
CA GLU A 23 -8.91 -2.45 2.18
C GLU A 23 -8.11 -1.39 1.39
N ILE A 24 -6.85 -1.20 1.77
CA ILE A 24 -5.97 -0.24 1.10
C ILE A 24 -5.68 -0.67 -0.33
N SER A 25 -5.52 -1.98 -0.57
CA SER A 25 -5.33 -2.51 -1.92
C SER A 25 -6.53 -2.20 -2.82
N ILE A 26 -7.75 -2.37 -2.31
CA ILE A 26 -8.98 -2.07 -3.06
C ILE A 26 -9.09 -0.57 -3.34
N MET A 27 -8.83 0.28 -2.33
CA MET A 27 -8.90 1.74 -2.48
C MET A 27 -7.91 2.32 -3.50
N VAL A 28 -6.72 1.73 -3.61
CA VAL A 28 -5.70 2.17 -4.58
C VAL A 28 -5.83 1.48 -5.94
N GLY A 29 -6.88 0.68 -6.14
CA GLY A 29 -7.25 0.06 -7.42
C GLY A 29 -6.56 -1.27 -7.69
N TYR A 30 -6.16 -2.01 -6.65
CA TYR A 30 -5.67 -3.38 -6.74
C TYR A 30 -6.77 -4.37 -6.37
N THR A 31 -6.88 -5.44 -7.15
CA THR A 31 -7.85 -6.53 -6.94
C THR A 31 -7.40 -7.54 -5.90
N SER A 32 -6.15 -7.49 -5.44
CA SER A 32 -5.64 -8.45 -4.46
C SER A 32 -4.56 -7.84 -3.58
N GLU A 33 -4.68 -8.11 -2.28
CA GLU A 33 -3.70 -7.78 -1.25
C GLU A 33 -2.30 -8.29 -1.60
N PHE A 34 -2.19 -9.50 -2.18
CA PHE A 34 -0.90 -10.08 -2.56
C PHE A 34 -0.22 -9.29 -3.68
N HIS A 35 -0.98 -8.90 -4.71
CA HIS A 35 -0.48 -8.08 -5.82
C HIS A 35 -0.04 -6.70 -5.32
N PHE A 36 -0.88 -6.07 -4.51
CA PHE A 36 -0.58 -4.80 -3.88
C PHE A 36 0.66 -4.90 -2.98
N SER A 37 0.73 -5.89 -2.09
CA SER A 37 1.85 -6.07 -1.16
C SER A 37 3.17 -6.30 -1.88
N ARG A 38 3.17 -7.11 -2.95
CA ARG A 38 4.38 -7.30 -3.77
C ARG A 38 4.79 -5.99 -4.42
N LYS A 39 3.87 -5.27 -5.07
CA LYS A 39 4.17 -4.02 -5.76
C LYS A 39 4.58 -2.89 -4.81
N PHE A 40 3.92 -2.81 -3.65
CA PHE A 40 4.25 -1.88 -2.59
C PHE A 40 5.64 -2.18 -2.04
N LYS A 41 5.97 -3.45 -1.76
CA LYS A 41 7.32 -3.83 -1.32
C LYS A 41 8.38 -3.52 -2.38
N GLU A 42 8.12 -3.76 -3.66
CA GLU A 42 9.06 -3.38 -4.74
C GLU A 42 9.28 -1.87 -4.82
N THR A 43 8.24 -1.07 -4.57
CA THR A 43 8.31 0.39 -4.70
C THR A 43 8.83 1.08 -3.43
N VAL A 44 8.54 0.52 -2.26
CA VAL A 44 8.83 1.13 -0.93
C VAL A 44 9.98 0.41 -0.22
N GLY A 45 10.32 -0.81 -0.64
CA GLY A 45 11.29 -1.69 0.03
C GLY A 45 10.70 -2.49 1.19
N LEU A 46 9.56 -2.05 1.74
CA LEU A 46 8.93 -2.63 2.93
C LEU A 46 7.53 -3.14 2.59
N SER A 47 7.14 -4.26 3.19
CA SER A 47 5.75 -4.71 3.13
C SER A 47 4.86 -3.69 3.80
N PRO A 48 3.65 -3.42 3.30
CA PRO A 48 2.82 -2.36 3.83
C PRO A 48 2.36 -2.60 5.29
N ASN A 49 2.30 -3.86 5.74
CA ASN A 49 2.11 -4.20 7.15
C ASN A 49 3.32 -3.80 8.03
N LYS A 50 4.55 -3.96 7.52
CA LYS A 50 5.77 -3.46 8.19
C LYS A 50 5.81 -1.93 8.21
N PHE A 51 5.48 -1.31 7.09
CA PHE A 51 5.40 0.15 6.96
C PHE A 51 4.43 0.76 7.99
N ARG A 52 3.29 0.10 8.25
CA ARG A 52 2.34 0.52 9.29
C ARG A 52 2.86 0.29 10.71
N LYS A 53 3.57 -0.82 10.96
CA LYS A 53 4.18 -1.10 12.27
C LYS A 53 5.34 -0.15 12.62
N GLY A 54 5.80 0.69 11.70
CA GLY A 54 6.91 1.61 11.93
C GLY A 54 8.27 0.93 12.08
N MET A 55 8.41 -0.30 11.55
CA MET A 55 9.70 -1.02 11.46
C MET A 55 10.45 -0.71 10.18
#